data_AF-A0A529SLH7-F1
#
_entry.id   AF-A0A529SLH7-F1
#
_cell.length_a   1.000
_cell.length_b   1.000
_cell.length_c   1.000
_cell.angle_alpha   90.00
_cell.angle_beta   90.00
_cell.angle_gamma   90.00
#
_symmetry.space_group_name_H-M   'P 1'
#
loop_
_entity.id
_entity.type
_entity.pdbx_description
1 polymer ?
#
loop_
_entity_poly.entity_id
_entity_poly.type
_entity_poly.pdbx_seq_one_letter_code
_entity_poly.pdbx_strand_id
1 'polypeptide(L)' 'AQARAIRDAFARPENAGKGVIALDGRMVERLHLAQAEKLLAKAAIIGA' A
#
# COMPACT_ATOMS: atom_id res chain seq x y z
N ALA A 1 -6.97 -7.98 2.57
CA ALA A 1 -7.15 -6.70 3.28
C ALA A 1 -5.86 -5.86 3.31
N GLN A 2 -4.71 -6.44 3.65
CA GLN A 2 -3.43 -5.73 3.84
C GLN A 2 -2.99 -4.82 2.68
N ALA A 3 -3.16 -5.23 1.41
CA ALA A 3 -2.78 -4.40 0.26
C ALA A 3 -3.54 -3.06 0.19
N ARG A 4 -4.82 -3.03 0.59
CA ARG A 4 -5.58 -1.77 0.69
C ARG A 4 -5.07 -0.92 1.83
N ALA A 5 -4.79 -1.52 2.99
CA ALA A 5 -4.26 -0.79 4.14
C ALA A 5 -2.92 -0.10 3.82
N ILE A 6 -2.01 -0.78 3.10
CA ILE A 6 -0.74 -0.20 2.64
C ILE A 6 -1.01 0.98 1.70
N ARG A 7 -1.84 0.79 0.67
CA ARG A 7 -2.20 1.84 -0.28
C ARG A 7 -2.80 3.06 0.41
N ASP A 8 -3.78 2.84 1.28
CA ASP A 8 -4.50 3.91 1.96
C ASP A 8 -3.58 4.63 2.96
N ALA A 9 -2.65 3.92 3.61
CA ALA A 9 -1.66 4.53 4.50
C ALA A 9 -0.65 5.42 3.74
N PHE A 10 -0.21 5.02 2.56
CA PHE A 10 0.66 5.86 1.71
C PHE A 10 -0.09 6.98 1.00
N ALA A 11 -1.41 6.85 0.78
CA ALA A 11 -2.25 7.90 0.20
C ALA A 11 -2.51 9.06 1.17
N ARG A 12 -2.18 8.90 2.46
CA ARG A 12 -2.31 9.96 3.45
C ARG A 12 -1.34 11.11 3.14
N PRO A 13 -1.80 12.38 3.21
CA PRO A 13 -0.94 13.53 2.96
C PRO A 13 0.23 13.60 3.93
N GLU A 14 0.08 13.15 5.18
CA GLU A 14 1.19 13.11 6.16
C GLU A 14 2.29 12.12 5.78
N ASN A 15 2.02 11.20 4.86
CA ASN A 15 2.95 10.21 4.35
C ASN A 15 3.39 10.51 2.91
N ALA A 16 2.93 11.63 2.33
CA ALA A 16 3.37 12.07 1.03
C ALA A 16 4.89 12.30 1.04
N GLY A 17 5.57 11.76 0.03
CA GLY A 17 7.03 11.85 -0.10
C GLY A 17 7.84 10.96 0.85
N LYS A 18 7.22 10.24 1.80
CA LYS A 18 7.96 9.29 2.66
C LYS A 18 8.33 8.03 1.87
N GLY A 19 9.58 7.59 2.04
CA GLY A 19 10.07 6.32 1.51
C GLY A 19 9.61 5.11 2.33
N VAL A 20 9.39 5.31 3.63
CA VAL A 20 8.93 4.31 4.59
C VAL A 20 7.89 4.91 5.53
N ILE A 21 6.92 4.11 5.95
CA ILE A 21 5.89 4.50 6.93
C ILE A 21 5.74 3.42 7.99
N ALA A 22 5.31 3.81 9.20
CA ALA A 22 4.89 2.86 10.21
C ALA A 22 3.40 2.54 10.00
N LEU A 23 3.07 1.27 9.81
CA LEU A 23 1.71 0.76 9.71
C LEU A 23 1.55 -0.42 10.65
N ASP A 24 0.61 -0.34 11.60
CA ASP A 24 0.36 -1.38 12.62
C ASP A 24 1.64 -1.81 13.38
N GLY A 25 2.49 -0.85 13.72
CA GLY A 25 3.76 -1.11 14.42
C GLY A 25 4.86 -1.75 13.55
N ARG A 26 4.63 -1.89 12.24
CA ARG A 26 5.61 -2.41 11.28
C ARG A 26 6.11 -1.31 10.35
N MET A 27 7.38 -1.40 9.99
CA MET A 27 7.97 -0.54 8.96
C MET A 27 7.56 -1.07 7.58
N VAL A 28 6.90 -0.23 6.78
CA VAL A 28 6.44 -0.55 5.43
C VAL A 28 7.08 0.41 4.45
N GLU A 29 7.83 -0.13 3.50
CA GLU A 29 8.53 0.64 2.48
C GLU A 29 7.67 0.88 1.24
N ARG A 30 8.03 1.88 0.45
CA ARG A 30 7.36 2.20 -0.83
C ARG A 30 7.40 1.06 -1.85
N LEU A 31 8.35 0.13 -1.74
CA LEU A 31 8.34 -1.12 -2.53
C LEU A 31 7.09 -1.97 -2.24
N HIS A 32 6.68 -2.05 -0.97
CA HIS A 32 5.49 -2.80 -0.57
C HIS A 32 4.20 -2.15 -1.11
N LEU A 33 4.19 -0.82 -1.26
CA LEU A 33 3.10 -0.12 -1.93
C LEU A 33 2.96 -0.58 -3.38
N ALA A 34 4.05 -0.59 -4.14
CA ALA A 34 4.03 -1.03 -5.54
C ALA A 34 3.56 -2.50 -5.67
N GLN A 35 3.98 -3.37 -4.76
CA GLN A 35 3.50 -4.76 -4.70
C GLN A 35 1.99 -4.84 -4.37
N ALA A 36 1.53 -4.05 -3.39
CA ALA A 36 0.13 -3.98 -3.01
C ALA A 36 -0.76 -3.49 -4.16
N GLU A 37 -0.34 -2.45 -4.88
CA GLU A 37 -1.05 -1.95 -6.07
C GLU A 37 -1.12 -3.01 -7.17
N LYS A 38 -0.02 -3.71 -7.44
CA LYS A 38 0.02 -4.77 -8.44
C LYS A 38 -0.90 -5.94 -8.08
N LEU A 39 -0.96 -6.30 -6.79
CA LEU A 39 -1.88 -7.32 -6.28
C LEU A 39 -3.34 -6.87 -6.41
N LEU A 40 -3.64 -5.62 -6.06
CA LEU A 40 -4.99 -5.07 -6.19
C LEU A 40 -5.44 -4.98 -7.66
N ALA A 41 -4.55 -4.60 -8.57
CA ALA A 41 -4.84 -4.59 -10.00
C ALA A 41 -5.17 -6.00 -10.53
N LYS A 42 -4.39 -7.02 -10.12
CA LYS A 42 -4.69 -8.42 -10.47
C LYS A 42 -6.01 -8.90 -9.88
N ALA A 43 -6.28 -8.59 -8.62
CA ALA A 43 -7.53 -8.94 -7.97
C ALA A 43 -8.74 -8.26 -8.63
N ALA A 44 -8.59 -7.04 -9.14
CA ALA A 44 -9.63 -6.34 -9.88
C ALA A 44 -9.92 -7.00 -11.24
N ILE A 45 -8.91 -7.59 -11.90
CA ILE A 45 -9.08 -8.31 -13.16
C ILE A 45 -9.79 -9.66 -12.94
N ILE A 46 -9.48 -10.38 -11.86
CA ILE A 46 -10.04 -11.71 -11.58
C ILE A 46 -11.45 -11.61 -10.97
N GLY A 47 -11.76 -10.49 -10.30
CA GLY A 47 -13.06 -10.25 -9.67
C GLY A 47 -14.08 -9.50 -10.52
N ALA A 48 -13.77 -9.20 -11.79
CA ALA A 48 -14.68 -8.61 -12.77
C ALA A 48 -15.25 -9.71 -13.68
#